data_AF-A0A1J5WP14-F1
#
_entry.id   AF-A0A1J5WP14-F1
#
_cell.length_a   1.000
_cell.length_b   1.000
_cell.length_c   1.000
_cell.angle_alpha   90.00
_cell.angle_beta   90.00
_cell.angle_gamma   90.00
#
_symmetry.space_group_name_H-M   'P 1'
#
loop_
_entity.id
_entity.type
_entity.pdbx_description
1 polymer ?
#
loop_
_entity_poly.entity_id
_entity_poly.type
_entity_poly.pdbx_seq_one_letter_code
_entity_poly.pdbx_strand_id
1 'polypeptide(L)'
;MMLENTFFVFTEKKIFVVPRAEYESFQIEDGFLSVKRKPLSAEAGCSDERVICILCHEETKPEDLVSPLCRAMHFVICRECVQDIKERKPRVVVECPFCREKTNRKEYHSEIIEMFFSLRTQQTLLSLEMSPDMEIESVAELTLNSKVVLRNISISDSLFLLLMSRTKMDIRGGITLFEHRNTQMCCRAGLANETSDRIYICTNGYNKDEIENIDENTKRIQKRRINIEARFIYTEGKGVCILLKHCTVDAYGYSLGITEKEYIEEIIKEKNNSLWAGKVENLELREYAVNLLPKLVEKQMQELCLSAEDSFQISKILEAEDRSIWVGKVKKLDLVGSAVEILSKLRFCEEIEMEELQLSAYCSGHVSRILEAEDRSVWVGKVKNLFLDEYAIEILPKLRFHEENVMEELSLCADDSGQISRVLKVDDRSIWVGKAKNLDLGGSAVEILLKLKLHEGTEMEELSLCGYC
;
A
#
# COMPACT_ATOMS: atom_id res chain seq x y z
N MET A 1 17.74 23.96 -2.75
CA MET A 1 19.04 23.62 -2.12
C MET A 1 18.90 22.30 -1.40
N MET A 2 19.79 21.36 -1.66
CA MET A 2 19.74 20.02 -1.10
C MET A 2 20.47 20.00 0.25
N LEU A 3 20.19 19.01 1.11
CA LEU A 3 21.12 18.68 2.20
C LEU A 3 22.37 18.06 1.56
N GLU A 4 23.26 18.90 1.03
CA GLU A 4 24.43 18.42 0.30
C GLU A 4 25.43 17.75 1.23
N ASN A 5 25.49 18.19 2.49
CA ASN A 5 26.57 17.80 3.42
C ASN A 5 26.13 16.84 4.53
N THR A 6 24.83 16.55 4.65
CA THR A 6 24.29 15.69 5.72
C THR A 6 23.33 14.65 5.18
N PHE A 7 23.58 13.38 5.51
CA PHE A 7 22.83 12.22 5.04
C PHE A 7 22.11 11.52 6.20
N PHE A 8 20.97 10.92 5.90
CA PHE A 8 20.27 10.04 6.84
C PHE A 8 20.46 8.59 6.39
N VAL A 9 21.01 7.76 7.27
CA VAL A 9 21.14 6.32 7.05
C VAL A 9 20.35 5.62 8.13
N PHE A 10 19.42 4.75 7.74
CA PHE A 10 18.55 4.09 8.68
C PHE A 10 18.40 2.60 8.35
N THR A 11 18.17 1.83 9.41
CA THR A 11 17.93 0.39 9.38
C THR A 11 16.61 0.07 10.06
N GLU A 12 16.29 -1.22 10.18
CA GLU A 12 15.15 -1.66 10.97
C GLU A 12 15.21 -1.25 12.44
N LYS A 13 16.37 -0.83 13.00
CA LYS A 13 16.47 -0.47 14.42
C LYS A 13 16.97 0.94 14.67
N LYS A 14 17.84 1.48 13.82
CA LYS A 14 18.57 2.72 14.10
C LYS A 14 18.42 3.76 13.00
N ILE A 15 18.57 5.02 13.39
CA ILE A 15 18.64 6.16 12.48
C ILE A 15 19.94 6.90 12.78
N PHE A 16 20.80 7.01 11.78
CA PHE A 16 22.05 7.74 11.85
C PHE A 16 21.96 9.00 11.00
N VAL A 17 22.53 10.08 11.52
CA VAL A 17 22.80 11.31 10.78
C VAL A 17 24.30 11.31 10.50
N VAL A 18 24.67 11.38 9.23
CA VAL A 18 26.04 11.12 8.75
C VAL A 18 26.54 12.31 7.93
N PRO A 19 27.71 12.90 8.26
CA PRO A 19 28.31 13.93 7.42
C PRO A 19 28.82 13.34 6.10
N ARG A 20 28.89 14.15 5.04
CA ARG A 20 29.35 13.73 3.71
C ARG A 20 30.65 12.93 3.74
N ALA A 21 31.65 13.37 4.51
CA ALA A 21 32.96 12.71 4.57
C ALA A 21 32.87 11.25 5.07
N GLU A 22 31.96 10.97 6.00
CA GLU A 22 31.72 9.62 6.50
C GLU A 22 30.78 8.85 5.57
N TYR A 23 29.81 9.53 4.97
CA TYR A 23 28.93 8.92 3.98
C TYR A 23 29.71 8.46 2.73
N GLU A 24 30.72 9.18 2.25
CA GLU A 24 31.53 8.72 1.10
C GLU A 24 32.28 7.40 1.37
N SER A 25 32.43 7.00 2.63
CA SER A 25 32.98 5.70 3.02
C SER A 25 31.95 4.55 3.00
N PHE A 26 30.72 4.86 2.59
CA PHE A 26 29.52 4.04 2.68
C PHE A 26 28.49 4.39 1.58
N GLN A 27 28.17 3.47 0.67
CA GLN A 27 27.18 3.73 -0.38
C GLN A 27 26.21 2.58 -0.52
N ILE A 28 24.91 2.89 -0.58
CA ILE A 28 23.86 1.93 -0.95
C ILE A 28 23.36 2.32 -2.33
N GLU A 29 23.61 1.47 -3.33
CA GLU A 29 23.16 1.71 -4.71
C GLU A 29 22.77 0.40 -5.39
N ASP A 30 21.64 0.39 -6.08
CA ASP A 30 21.13 -0.75 -6.88
C ASP A 30 21.13 -2.10 -6.11
N GLY A 31 20.84 -2.04 -4.81
CA GLY A 31 20.80 -3.20 -3.91
C GLY A 31 22.16 -3.68 -3.40
N PHE A 32 23.27 -3.05 -3.81
CA PHE A 32 24.61 -3.30 -3.27
C PHE A 32 24.90 -2.33 -2.13
N LEU A 33 25.38 -2.88 -1.02
CA LEU A 33 25.93 -2.12 0.10
C LEU A 33 27.44 -2.07 -0.08
N SER A 34 28.01 -0.92 -0.42
CA SER A 34 29.45 -0.72 -0.53
C SER A 34 29.97 -0.02 0.72
N VAL A 35 30.96 -0.61 1.39
CA VAL A 35 31.48 -0.12 2.66
C VAL A 35 33.01 -0.25 2.69
N LYS A 36 33.71 0.69 3.34
CA LYS A 36 35.16 0.55 3.52
C LYS A 36 35.48 -0.71 4.32
N ARG A 37 36.46 -1.49 3.89
CA ARG A 37 36.83 -2.78 4.51
C ARG A 37 37.37 -2.63 5.94
N LYS A 38 38.27 -1.67 6.18
CA LYS A 38 39.06 -1.53 7.43
C LYS A 38 38.27 -1.58 8.75
N PRO A 39 37.12 -0.91 8.92
CA PRO A 39 36.36 -0.93 10.17
C PRO A 39 35.74 -2.29 10.49
N LEU A 40 35.52 -3.12 9.48
CA LEU A 40 34.78 -4.39 9.60
C LEU A 40 35.73 -5.55 9.97
N SER A 41 36.99 -5.48 9.53
CA SER A 41 38.02 -6.48 9.82
C SER A 41 38.52 -6.49 11.27
N ALA A 42 38.28 -5.41 12.04
CA ALA A 42 38.75 -5.29 13.42
C ALA A 42 37.92 -6.10 14.42
N GLU A 43 36.61 -6.28 14.20
CA GLU A 43 35.72 -7.03 15.10
C GLU A 43 35.54 -8.51 14.71
N ALA A 44 35.69 -8.88 13.43
CA ALA A 44 35.59 -10.27 12.99
C ALA A 44 36.71 -11.20 13.53
N GLY A 45 37.63 -10.68 14.37
CA GLY A 45 38.81 -11.42 14.85
C GLY A 45 39.83 -11.70 13.75
N CYS A 46 39.76 -10.95 12.66
CA CYS A 46 40.19 -11.36 11.33
C CYS A 46 41.08 -10.29 10.66
N SER A 47 41.86 -9.57 11.47
CA SER A 47 42.58 -8.36 11.04
C SER A 47 43.65 -8.61 9.95
N ASP A 48 43.97 -9.87 9.65
CA ASP A 48 44.97 -10.31 8.67
C ASP A 48 44.46 -11.30 7.60
N GLU A 49 43.17 -11.66 7.54
CA GLU A 49 42.70 -12.58 6.49
C GLU A 49 42.53 -11.85 5.14
N ARG A 50 42.96 -12.49 4.06
CA ARG A 50 42.84 -11.96 2.71
C ARG A 50 41.39 -12.01 2.26
N VAL A 51 40.77 -10.85 2.12
CA VAL A 51 39.40 -10.74 1.58
C VAL A 51 39.50 -10.51 0.07
N ILE A 52 39.00 -11.47 -0.70
CA ILE A 52 39.07 -11.44 -2.17
C ILE A 52 37.72 -11.11 -2.79
N CYS A 53 37.75 -10.46 -3.94
CA CYS A 53 36.57 -10.30 -4.76
C CYS A 53 36.19 -11.65 -5.40
N ILE A 54 34.93 -12.06 -5.29
CA ILE A 54 34.48 -13.33 -5.88
C ILE A 54 34.49 -13.33 -7.42
N LEU A 55 34.45 -12.16 -8.06
CA LEU A 55 34.35 -12.02 -9.51
C LEU A 55 35.71 -11.90 -10.20
N CYS A 56 36.57 -10.98 -9.75
CA CYS A 56 37.90 -10.81 -10.34
C CYS A 56 38.99 -11.63 -9.63
N HIS A 57 38.67 -12.24 -8.48
CA HIS A 57 39.63 -12.99 -7.64
C HIS A 57 40.83 -12.17 -7.13
N GLU A 58 40.77 -10.84 -7.25
CA GLU A 58 41.78 -9.95 -6.71
C GLU A 58 41.57 -9.69 -5.22
N GLU A 59 42.67 -9.51 -4.51
CA GLU A 59 42.67 -9.15 -3.10
C GLU A 59 42.30 -7.68 -2.91
N THR A 60 41.32 -7.43 -2.04
CA THR A 60 40.86 -6.07 -1.72
C THR A 60 41.73 -5.46 -0.63
N LYS A 61 42.06 -4.17 -0.74
CA LYS A 61 42.84 -3.45 0.29
C LYS A 61 41.91 -2.97 1.41
N PRO A 62 42.44 -2.73 2.64
CA PRO A 62 41.63 -2.21 3.74
C PRO A 62 40.90 -0.89 3.46
N GLU A 63 41.44 -0.04 2.60
CA GLU A 63 40.84 1.25 2.25
C GLU A 63 39.84 1.15 1.06
N ASP A 64 39.71 -0.02 0.44
CA ASP A 64 38.80 -0.21 -0.69
C ASP A 64 37.34 -0.26 -0.22
N LEU A 65 36.45 0.26 -1.07
CA LEU A 65 35.01 0.07 -0.95
C LEU A 65 34.64 -1.30 -1.52
N VAL A 66 34.02 -2.13 -0.70
CA VAL A 66 33.65 -3.50 -1.04
C VAL A 66 32.20 -3.76 -0.70
N SER A 67 31.52 -4.60 -1.50
CA SER A 67 30.18 -5.08 -1.21
C SER A 67 30.24 -6.47 -0.58
N PRO A 68 29.94 -6.62 0.72
CA PRO A 68 30.00 -7.91 1.40
C PRO A 68 28.86 -8.83 0.94
N LEU A 69 29.15 -10.13 0.81
CA LEU A 69 28.16 -11.15 0.45
C LEU A 69 27.56 -11.88 1.65
N CYS A 70 28.14 -11.72 2.85
CA CYS A 70 27.65 -12.25 4.11
C CYS A 70 28.26 -11.49 5.30
N ARG A 71 27.72 -11.72 6.51
CA ARG A 71 28.21 -11.14 7.78
C ARG A 71 29.70 -11.37 8.03
N ALA A 72 30.15 -12.60 7.79
CA ALA A 72 31.54 -13.02 7.99
C ALA A 72 32.49 -12.52 6.89
N MET A 73 31.97 -11.89 5.84
CA MET A 73 32.74 -11.37 4.71
C MET A 73 33.68 -12.40 4.05
N HIS A 74 33.28 -13.67 3.99
CA HIS A 74 34.07 -14.72 3.31
C HIS A 74 34.43 -14.32 1.87
N PHE A 75 33.54 -13.58 1.22
CA PHE A 75 33.76 -12.96 -0.07
C PHE A 75 33.08 -11.59 -0.14
N VAL A 76 33.63 -10.76 -1.02
CA VAL A 76 33.07 -9.45 -1.35
C VAL A 76 33.01 -9.27 -2.87
N ILE A 77 32.36 -8.20 -3.31
CA ILE A 77 32.47 -7.70 -4.69
C ILE A 77 33.20 -6.35 -4.63
N CYS A 78 34.28 -6.20 -5.39
CA CYS A 78 34.99 -4.92 -5.46
C CYS A 78 34.14 -3.88 -6.21
N ARG A 79 34.44 -2.59 -5.99
CA ARG A 79 33.72 -1.48 -6.62
C ARG A 79 33.64 -1.59 -8.15
N GLU A 80 34.73 -1.98 -8.81
CA GLU A 80 34.78 -2.12 -10.27
C GLU A 80 33.82 -3.21 -10.76
N CYS A 81 33.82 -4.38 -10.11
CA CYS A 81 32.89 -5.45 -10.44
C CYS A 81 31.42 -5.10 -10.13
N VAL A 82 31.14 -4.31 -9.08
CA VAL A 82 29.78 -3.78 -8.84
C VAL A 82 29.35 -2.89 -10.01
N GLN A 83 30.24 -2.02 -10.49
CA GLN A 83 29.98 -1.14 -11.63
C GLN A 83 29.75 -1.94 -12.92
N ASP A 84 30.55 -2.97 -13.19
CA ASP A 84 30.38 -3.86 -14.33
C ASP A 84 29.02 -4.59 -14.30
N ILE A 85 28.56 -5.02 -13.12
CA ILE A 85 27.24 -5.64 -12.96
C ILE A 85 26.13 -4.65 -13.32
N LYS A 86 26.25 -3.39 -12.86
CA LYS A 86 25.26 -2.34 -13.13
C LYS A 86 25.12 -2.08 -14.63
N GLU A 87 26.23 -1.99 -15.35
CA GLU A 87 26.26 -1.67 -16.78
C GLU A 87 25.71 -2.80 -17.67
N ARG A 88 25.78 -4.07 -17.21
CA ARG A 88 25.41 -5.25 -18.01
C ARG A 88 23.96 -5.76 -17.82
N LYS A 89 23.10 -5.00 -17.11
CA LYS A 89 21.74 -5.35 -16.64
C LYS A 89 21.70 -6.45 -15.55
N PRO A 90 20.82 -6.31 -14.53
CA PRO A 90 20.90 -7.08 -13.29
C PRO A 90 20.24 -8.46 -13.47
N ARG A 91 21.02 -9.48 -13.78
CA ARG A 91 20.57 -10.89 -13.70
C ARG A 91 21.51 -11.81 -12.94
N VAL A 92 22.64 -11.30 -12.45
CA VAL A 92 23.60 -12.12 -11.70
C VAL A 92 23.32 -11.95 -10.21
N VAL A 93 22.62 -12.92 -9.63
CA VAL A 93 22.57 -13.08 -8.18
C VAL A 93 23.88 -13.71 -7.76
N VAL A 94 24.73 -12.94 -7.08
CA VAL A 94 26.02 -13.40 -6.56
C VAL A 94 25.81 -13.69 -5.07
N GLU A 95 25.99 -14.94 -4.67
CA GLU A 95 25.83 -15.40 -3.29
C GLU A 95 27.18 -15.85 -2.72
N CYS A 96 27.29 -15.82 -1.39
CA CYS A 96 28.46 -16.35 -0.70
C CYS A 96 28.45 -17.90 -0.75
N PRO A 97 29.45 -18.57 -1.34
CA PRO A 97 29.49 -20.03 -1.45
C PRO A 97 29.59 -20.77 -0.10
N PHE A 98 30.08 -20.08 0.94
CA PHE A 98 30.33 -20.66 2.26
C PHE A 98 29.14 -20.51 3.21
N CYS A 99 28.37 -19.42 3.07
CA CYS A 99 27.21 -19.19 3.89
C CYS A 99 26.00 -19.84 3.22
N ARG A 100 25.56 -20.99 3.74
CA ARG A 100 24.20 -21.50 3.50
C ARG A 100 23.13 -20.70 4.26
N GLU A 101 23.47 -19.50 4.72
CA GLU A 101 22.55 -18.66 5.46
C GLU A 101 21.35 -18.37 4.56
N LYS A 102 20.18 -18.85 4.97
CA LYS A 102 18.88 -18.48 4.40
C LYS A 102 18.50 -17.02 4.73
N THR A 103 19.40 -16.29 5.41
CA THR A 103 19.19 -14.93 5.88
C THR A 103 19.02 -14.00 4.69
N ASN A 104 17.97 -13.18 4.72
CA ASN A 104 17.66 -12.24 3.64
C ASN A 104 18.82 -11.24 3.47
N ARG A 105 19.22 -10.93 2.23
CA ARG A 105 20.27 -9.94 1.90
C ARG A 105 20.09 -8.61 2.66
N LYS A 106 18.84 -8.19 2.86
CA LYS A 106 18.49 -6.97 3.59
C LYS A 106 18.85 -7.00 5.07
N GLU A 107 18.72 -8.15 5.73
CA GLU A 107 18.96 -8.29 7.17
C GLU A 107 20.45 -8.12 7.49
N TYR A 108 21.33 -8.88 6.84
CA TYR A 108 22.76 -8.76 7.12
C TYR A 108 23.35 -7.43 6.64
N HIS A 109 22.82 -6.84 5.56
CA HIS A 109 23.18 -5.47 5.19
C HIS A 109 22.85 -4.51 6.34
N SER A 110 21.65 -4.59 6.91
CA SER A 110 21.25 -3.74 8.04
C SER A 110 22.19 -3.88 9.24
N GLU A 111 22.61 -5.09 9.58
CA GLU A 111 23.56 -5.32 10.67
C GLU A 111 24.95 -4.72 10.37
N ILE A 112 25.43 -4.85 9.13
CA ILE A 112 26.72 -4.26 8.73
C ILE A 112 26.64 -2.73 8.80
N ILE A 113 25.52 -2.14 8.39
CA ILE A 113 25.28 -0.69 8.49
C ILE A 113 25.31 -0.25 9.95
N GLU A 114 24.54 -0.94 10.80
CA GLU A 114 24.46 -0.65 12.24
C GLU A 114 25.83 -0.75 12.90
N MET A 115 26.59 -1.81 12.64
CA MET A 115 27.94 -2.00 13.15
C MET A 115 28.88 -0.88 12.65
N PHE A 116 28.89 -0.63 11.34
CA PHE A 116 29.78 0.36 10.72
C PHE A 116 29.59 1.76 11.31
N PHE A 117 28.33 2.20 11.44
CA PHE A 117 28.06 3.52 12.01
C PHE A 117 28.17 3.54 13.52
N SER A 118 27.80 2.48 14.25
CA SER A 118 27.96 2.43 15.71
C SER A 118 29.43 2.57 16.15
N LEU A 119 30.39 2.04 15.36
CA LEU A 119 31.83 2.23 15.60
C LEU A 119 32.30 3.67 15.40
N ARG A 120 31.55 4.46 14.63
CA ARG A 120 31.87 5.85 14.29
C ARG A 120 31.00 6.87 15.02
N THR A 121 29.90 6.42 15.63
CA THR A 121 28.99 7.27 16.41
C THR A 121 29.77 7.88 17.57
N GLN A 122 30.00 9.18 17.51
CA GLN A 122 30.69 9.89 18.58
C GLN A 122 29.73 10.35 19.67
N GLN A 123 28.44 10.50 19.34
CA GLN A 123 27.43 10.99 20.26
C GLN A 123 26.00 10.61 19.83
N THR A 124 25.10 10.55 20.82
CA THR A 124 23.65 10.55 20.59
C THR A 124 23.15 11.99 20.52
N LEU A 125 22.42 12.36 19.46
CA LEU A 125 21.91 13.72 19.30
C LEU A 125 20.64 13.94 20.14
N LEU A 126 20.74 14.75 21.21
CA LEU A 126 19.57 15.08 22.05
C LEU A 126 18.55 15.97 21.33
N SER A 127 19.00 16.82 20.40
CA SER A 127 18.14 17.71 19.63
C SER A 127 18.73 17.93 18.23
N LEU A 128 17.87 17.90 17.22
CA LEU A 128 18.20 18.17 15.82
C LEU A 128 17.13 19.07 15.21
N GLU A 129 17.52 20.26 14.74
CA GLU A 129 16.65 21.10 13.90
C GLU A 129 17.01 20.85 12.43
N MET A 130 16.09 20.24 11.70
CA MET A 130 16.29 19.91 10.30
C MET A 130 16.01 21.14 9.45
N SER A 131 17.06 21.66 8.84
CA SER A 131 17.03 22.76 7.89
C SER A 131 17.97 22.44 6.72
N PRO A 132 17.75 23.00 5.53
CA PRO A 132 18.56 22.67 4.35
C PRO A 132 20.05 22.98 4.47
N ASP A 133 20.42 23.86 5.39
CA ASP A 133 21.79 24.31 5.61
C ASP A 133 22.41 23.63 6.85
N MET A 134 21.78 22.57 7.38
CA MET A 134 22.30 21.86 8.54
C MET A 134 23.56 21.08 8.19
N GLU A 135 24.56 21.20 9.06
CA GLU A 135 25.79 20.43 9.01
C GLU A 135 26.02 19.77 10.37
N ILE A 136 26.54 18.56 10.33
CA ILE A 136 27.00 17.83 11.52
C ILE A 136 28.48 17.53 11.35
N GLU A 137 29.24 17.59 12.44
CA GLU A 137 30.69 17.37 12.40
C GLU A 137 31.06 15.88 12.40
N SER A 138 30.20 15.04 13.00
CA SER A 138 30.45 13.62 13.17
C SER A 138 29.16 12.80 13.13
N VAL A 139 29.31 11.48 12.92
CA VAL A 139 28.19 10.53 12.92
C VAL A 139 27.47 10.59 14.25
N ALA A 140 26.15 10.71 14.18
CA ALA A 140 25.30 10.71 15.35
C ALA A 140 24.10 9.78 15.20
N GLU A 141 23.67 9.19 16.30
CA GLU A 141 22.48 8.35 16.37
C GLU A 141 21.28 9.15 16.90
N LEU A 142 20.13 9.00 16.24
CA LEU A 142 18.83 9.46 16.73
C LEU A 142 18.10 8.30 17.43
N THR A 143 17.55 8.62 18.59
CA THR A 143 16.89 7.69 19.53
C THR A 143 15.54 8.24 19.96
N LEU A 144 14.73 7.45 20.69
CA LEU A 144 13.41 7.85 21.20
C LEU A 144 13.44 9.13 22.06
N ASN A 145 14.58 9.45 22.67
CA ASN A 145 14.74 10.68 23.45
C ASN A 145 15.22 11.88 22.64
N SER A 146 15.65 11.66 21.40
CA SER A 146 16.13 12.69 20.49
C SER A 146 14.96 13.56 20.04
N LYS A 147 15.07 14.87 20.19
CA LYS A 147 14.08 15.82 19.71
C LYS A 147 14.39 16.23 18.28
N VAL A 148 13.50 15.98 17.33
CA VAL A 148 13.67 16.37 15.93
C VAL A 148 12.66 17.45 15.56
N VAL A 149 13.15 18.58 15.08
CA VAL A 149 12.32 19.72 14.66
C VAL A 149 12.36 19.82 13.14
N LEU A 150 11.21 19.62 12.48
CA LEU A 150 11.07 19.81 11.04
C LEU A 150 10.52 21.20 10.75
N ARG A 151 11.23 22.00 9.94
CA ARG A 151 10.83 23.39 9.66
C ARG A 151 10.87 23.72 8.17
N ASN A 152 9.68 23.85 7.55
CA ASN A 152 9.55 24.25 6.14
C ASN A 152 10.44 23.45 5.17
N ILE A 153 10.49 22.14 5.39
CA ILE A 153 11.36 21.21 4.67
C ILE A 153 10.53 20.18 3.90
N SER A 154 11.06 19.72 2.78
CA SER A 154 10.56 18.52 2.11
C SER A 154 11.33 17.30 2.61
N ILE A 155 10.63 16.24 2.99
CA ILE A 155 11.20 15.02 3.57
C ILE A 155 10.62 13.78 2.88
N SER A 156 11.44 12.75 2.68
CA SER A 156 10.96 11.51 2.09
C SER A 156 9.96 10.83 3.03
N ASP A 157 8.92 10.21 2.49
CA ASP A 157 7.89 9.48 3.24
C ASP A 157 8.45 8.45 4.24
N SER A 158 9.49 7.71 3.84
CA SER A 158 10.15 6.68 4.65
C SER A 158 10.90 7.27 5.84
N LEU A 159 11.72 8.32 5.63
CA LEU A 159 12.39 9.00 6.73
C LEU A 159 11.39 9.67 7.67
N PHE A 160 10.32 10.27 7.14
CA PHE A 160 9.27 10.88 7.96
C PHE A 160 8.66 9.88 8.93
N LEU A 161 8.28 8.69 8.44
CA LEU A 161 7.71 7.64 9.30
C LEU A 161 8.69 7.10 10.34
N LEU A 162 9.97 6.93 9.97
CA LEU A 162 11.00 6.49 10.91
C LEU A 162 11.25 7.52 12.02
N LEU A 163 11.28 8.81 11.68
CA LEU A 163 11.38 9.88 12.68
C LEU A 163 10.14 9.90 13.58
N MET A 164 8.95 9.72 13.01
CA MET A 164 7.69 9.63 13.75
C MET A 164 7.68 8.47 14.75
N SER A 165 8.27 7.32 14.43
CA SER A 165 8.28 6.16 15.32
C SER A 165 9.43 6.11 16.30
N ARG A 166 10.55 6.78 16.03
CA ARG A 166 11.79 6.61 16.81
C ARG A 166 12.35 7.87 17.42
N THR A 167 11.67 9.01 17.29
CA THR A 167 12.14 10.28 17.87
C THR A 167 10.98 11.06 18.48
N LYS A 168 11.28 12.15 19.21
CA LYS A 168 10.29 13.15 19.62
C LYS A 168 10.23 14.24 18.57
N MET A 169 9.19 14.21 17.74
CA MET A 169 9.11 15.10 16.58
C MET A 169 8.27 16.37 16.86
N ASP A 170 8.69 17.51 16.33
CA ASP A 170 7.98 18.79 16.33
C ASP A 170 7.95 19.37 14.91
N ILE A 171 6.78 19.73 14.40
CA ILE A 171 6.62 20.33 13.08
C ILE A 171 6.36 21.83 13.23
N ARG A 172 7.28 22.65 12.72
CA ARG A 172 7.19 24.12 12.74
C ARG A 172 6.97 24.66 11.34
N GLY A 173 5.75 25.09 11.05
CA GLY A 173 5.37 25.51 9.70
C GLY A 173 4.78 24.34 8.91
N GLY A 174 4.89 24.38 7.58
CA GLY A 174 4.45 23.28 6.71
C GLY A 174 5.61 22.36 6.35
N ILE A 175 5.36 21.07 6.15
CA ILE A 175 6.32 20.17 5.51
C ILE A 175 5.70 19.54 4.27
N THR A 176 6.54 19.01 3.39
CA THR A 176 6.08 18.29 2.19
C THR A 176 6.68 16.90 2.16
N LEU A 177 5.84 15.89 1.92
CA LEU A 177 6.33 14.53 1.71
C LEU A 177 6.64 14.30 0.24
N PHE A 178 7.70 13.57 -0.04
CA PHE A 178 8.03 13.08 -1.37
C PHE A 178 8.39 11.59 -1.34
N GLU A 179 8.29 10.94 -2.49
CA GLU A 179 8.62 9.51 -2.63
C GLU A 179 10.05 9.22 -2.18
N HIS A 180 10.25 8.30 -1.23
CA HIS A 180 11.58 7.77 -0.99
C HIS A 180 12.02 6.89 -2.17
N ARG A 181 12.90 7.43 -3.02
CA ARG A 181 13.63 6.65 -4.00
C ARG A 181 14.93 6.18 -3.36
N ASN A 182 15.44 5.00 -3.75
CA ASN A 182 16.76 4.47 -3.33
C ASN A 182 17.95 5.41 -3.63
N THR A 183 17.69 6.61 -4.17
CA THR A 183 18.60 7.74 -4.17
C THR A 183 18.91 8.19 -2.74
N GLN A 184 20.12 8.70 -2.54
CA GLN A 184 20.72 9.10 -1.25
C GLN A 184 20.01 10.29 -0.54
N MET A 185 18.81 10.67 -0.99
CA MET A 185 18.18 11.97 -0.79
C MET A 185 16.92 11.84 0.08
N CYS A 186 17.06 12.11 1.38
CA CYS A 186 15.93 12.03 2.30
C CYS A 186 15.30 13.40 2.63
N CYS A 187 15.97 14.52 2.33
CA CYS A 187 15.40 15.86 2.51
C CYS A 187 15.90 16.87 1.46
N ARG A 188 15.10 17.92 1.21
CA ARG A 188 15.45 19.06 0.33
C ARG A 188 14.81 20.37 0.80
N ALA A 189 15.44 21.50 0.46
CA ALA A 189 14.90 22.83 0.75
C ALA A 189 13.63 23.13 -0.03
N GLY A 190 12.69 23.79 0.65
CA GLY A 190 11.50 24.36 0.04
C GLY A 190 10.38 23.34 -0.17
N LEU A 191 9.27 23.86 -0.70
CA LEU A 191 8.17 23.05 -1.21
C LEU A 191 8.60 22.49 -2.55
N ALA A 192 8.59 21.16 -2.68
CA ALA A 192 8.79 20.55 -3.97
C ALA A 192 7.62 20.89 -4.90
N ASN A 193 7.90 21.47 -6.07
CA ASN A 193 6.90 21.62 -7.15
C ASN A 193 6.85 20.35 -8.03
N GLU A 194 7.38 19.24 -7.54
CA GLU A 194 7.45 17.97 -8.26
C GLU A 194 6.44 17.02 -7.65
N THR A 195 5.42 16.66 -8.43
CA THR A 195 4.48 15.61 -8.10
C THR A 195 5.23 14.29 -7.95
N SER A 196 5.11 13.65 -6.79
CA SER A 196 5.68 12.31 -6.58
C SER A 196 4.92 11.27 -7.38
N ASP A 197 5.58 10.21 -7.85
CA ASP A 197 4.84 9.11 -8.49
C ASP A 197 4.01 8.36 -7.43
N ARG A 198 4.63 8.01 -6.30
CA ARG A 198 3.97 7.26 -5.22
C ARG A 198 4.39 7.76 -3.85
N ILE A 199 3.48 7.73 -2.89
CA ILE A 199 3.77 8.00 -1.47
C ILE A 199 3.29 6.83 -0.64
N TYR A 200 4.15 6.37 0.26
CA TYR A 200 3.89 5.27 1.18
C TYR A 200 3.87 5.76 2.63
N ILE A 201 2.71 5.65 3.28
CA ILE A 201 2.58 5.89 4.72
C ILE A 201 2.04 4.62 5.36
N CYS A 202 2.91 3.62 5.54
CA CYS A 202 2.55 2.30 6.03
C CYS A 202 3.18 2.03 7.39
N THR A 203 2.36 1.70 8.39
CA THR A 203 2.84 1.32 9.72
C THR A 203 2.77 -0.19 9.98
N ASN A 204 2.42 -1.00 8.98
CA ASN A 204 2.44 -2.46 9.11
C ASN A 204 3.89 -2.93 9.37
N GLY A 205 4.07 -3.78 10.37
CA GLY A 205 5.39 -4.26 10.80
C GLY A 205 6.08 -3.42 11.87
N TYR A 206 5.52 -2.25 12.24
CA TYR A 206 5.98 -1.48 13.38
C TYR A 206 5.52 -2.16 14.67
N ASN A 207 6.39 -2.20 15.68
CA ASN A 207 6.03 -2.79 16.96
C ASN A 207 5.18 -1.83 17.81
N LYS A 208 4.64 -2.33 18.93
CA LYS A 208 3.76 -1.56 19.80
C LYS A 208 4.37 -0.25 20.30
N ASP A 209 5.64 -0.26 20.71
CA ASP A 209 6.32 0.94 21.23
C ASP A 209 6.50 2.00 20.12
N GLU A 210 6.80 1.54 18.90
CA GLU A 210 6.90 2.41 17.72
C GLU A 210 5.53 3.04 17.38
N ILE A 211 4.44 2.28 17.45
CA ILE A 211 3.07 2.79 17.25
C ILE A 211 2.68 3.79 18.36
N GLU A 212 3.00 3.50 19.62
CA GLU A 212 2.76 4.43 20.74
C GLU A 212 3.50 5.75 20.53
N ASN A 213 4.75 5.71 20.05
CA ASN A 213 5.52 6.91 19.76
C ASN A 213 4.95 7.70 18.55
N ILE A 214 4.48 6.99 17.50
CA ILE A 214 3.75 7.62 16.38
C ILE A 214 2.52 8.36 16.91
N ASP A 215 1.75 7.75 17.81
CA ASP A 215 0.56 8.36 18.40
C ASP A 215 0.90 9.60 19.24
N GLU A 216 1.97 9.56 20.03
CA GLU A 216 2.44 10.72 20.79
C GLU A 216 2.83 11.89 19.88
N ASN A 217 3.59 11.62 18.82
CA ASN A 217 4.02 12.65 17.87
C ASN A 217 2.83 13.19 17.08
N THR A 218 1.92 12.33 16.64
CA THR A 218 0.72 12.71 15.88
C THR A 218 -0.16 13.69 16.65
N LYS A 219 -0.32 13.49 17.98
CA LYS A 219 -1.06 14.43 18.86
C LYS A 219 -0.48 15.84 18.89
N ARG A 220 0.82 16.00 18.63
CA ARG A 220 1.51 17.31 18.62
C ARG A 220 1.42 18.00 17.28
N ILE A 221 1.09 17.29 16.20
CA ILE A 221 1.01 17.83 14.85
C ILE A 221 -0.32 18.57 14.65
N GLN A 222 -0.24 19.84 14.27
CA GLN A 222 -1.45 20.60 13.90
C GLN A 222 -2.08 20.04 12.62
N LYS A 223 -3.40 20.17 12.48
CA LYS A 223 -4.12 19.75 11.25
C LYS A 223 -3.54 20.46 10.02
N ARG A 224 -3.48 19.74 8.88
CA ARG A 224 -3.10 20.26 7.56
C ARG A 224 -1.68 20.87 7.49
N ARG A 225 -0.74 20.35 8.28
CA ARG A 225 0.67 20.79 8.26
C ARG A 225 1.56 19.98 7.33
N ILE A 226 1.08 18.84 6.86
CA ILE A 226 1.83 17.95 5.98
C ILE A 226 1.19 18.05 4.60
N ASN A 227 1.94 18.48 3.60
CA ASN A 227 1.46 18.56 2.22
C ASN A 227 1.95 17.35 1.43
N ILE A 228 1.08 16.76 0.63
CA ILE A 228 1.42 15.64 -0.25
C ILE A 228 0.85 15.94 -1.63
N GLU A 229 1.73 15.93 -2.63
CA GLU A 229 1.37 16.00 -4.05
C GLU A 229 1.92 14.76 -4.73
N ALA A 230 1.04 13.84 -5.14
CA ALA A 230 1.44 12.54 -5.64
C ALA A 230 0.47 11.97 -6.68
N ARG A 231 0.90 11.05 -7.55
CA ARG A 231 -0.06 10.33 -8.40
C ARG A 231 -0.88 9.34 -7.58
N PHE A 232 -0.19 8.54 -6.77
CA PHE A 232 -0.82 7.52 -5.92
C PHE A 232 -0.33 7.62 -4.47
N ILE A 233 -1.26 7.46 -3.53
CA ILE A 233 -0.94 7.37 -2.10
C ILE A 233 -1.38 6.01 -1.57
N TYR A 234 -0.44 5.28 -0.98
CA TYR A 234 -0.66 4.01 -0.31
C TYR A 234 -0.48 4.20 1.19
N THR A 235 -1.50 3.88 1.98
CA THR A 235 -1.43 3.99 3.43
C THR A 235 -2.00 2.78 4.11
N GLU A 236 -1.32 2.34 5.17
CA GLU A 236 -1.67 1.15 5.93
C GLU A 236 -1.62 1.43 7.43
N GLY A 237 -2.55 0.84 8.17
CA GLY A 237 -2.60 0.92 9.62
C GLY A 237 -2.79 2.36 10.13
N LYS A 238 -1.96 2.78 11.10
CA LYS A 238 -1.98 4.14 11.65
C LYS A 238 -1.57 5.21 10.63
N GLY A 239 -0.94 4.82 9.53
CA GLY A 239 -0.66 5.73 8.42
C GLY A 239 -1.94 6.37 7.84
N VAL A 240 -3.05 5.64 7.84
CA VAL A 240 -4.36 6.17 7.43
C VAL A 240 -4.82 7.30 8.36
N CYS A 241 -4.62 7.17 9.68
CA CYS A 241 -4.94 8.23 10.65
C CYS A 241 -4.11 9.50 10.39
N ILE A 242 -2.81 9.34 10.14
CA ILE A 242 -1.90 10.45 9.83
C ILE A 242 -2.38 11.19 8.59
N LEU A 243 -2.65 10.45 7.50
CA LEU A 243 -3.13 10.98 6.24
C LEU A 243 -4.41 11.80 6.43
N LEU A 244 -5.44 11.22 7.05
CA LEU A 244 -6.76 11.82 7.15
C LEU A 244 -6.82 13.04 8.08
N LYS A 245 -5.98 13.07 9.13
CA LYS A 245 -6.05 14.12 10.16
C LYS A 245 -5.04 15.26 9.98
N HIS A 246 -3.86 14.96 9.43
CA HIS A 246 -2.73 15.89 9.44
C HIS A 246 -2.26 16.32 8.05
N CYS A 247 -2.66 15.60 7.00
CA CYS A 247 -2.24 15.91 5.65
C CYS A 247 -3.23 16.77 4.86
N THR A 248 -2.70 17.60 3.97
CA THR A 248 -3.37 18.19 2.81
C THR A 248 -2.86 17.45 1.60
N VAL A 249 -3.76 16.84 0.83
CA VAL A 249 -3.39 15.91 -0.24
C VAL A 249 -3.96 16.35 -1.57
N ASP A 250 -3.14 16.26 -2.61
CA ASP A 250 -3.55 16.33 -4.01
C ASP A 250 -3.01 15.08 -4.71
N ALA A 251 -3.89 14.12 -4.98
CA ALA A 251 -3.54 12.89 -5.66
C ALA A 251 -4.67 12.32 -6.50
N TYR A 252 -4.33 11.50 -7.48
CA TYR A 252 -5.30 10.88 -8.37
C TYR A 252 -5.90 9.61 -7.75
N GLY A 253 -5.05 8.78 -7.13
CA GLY A 253 -5.45 7.48 -6.57
C GLY A 253 -5.00 7.26 -5.13
N TYR A 254 -5.84 6.55 -4.37
CA TYR A 254 -5.63 6.28 -2.95
C TYR A 254 -5.93 4.82 -2.62
N SER A 255 -5.03 4.17 -1.89
CA SER A 255 -5.23 2.84 -1.31
C SER A 255 -5.04 2.91 0.19
N LEU A 256 -6.13 2.70 0.94
CA LEU A 256 -6.16 2.81 2.40
C LEU A 256 -6.50 1.44 3.00
N GLY A 257 -5.58 0.85 3.76
CA GLY A 257 -5.81 -0.38 4.51
C GLY A 257 -5.74 -0.16 6.01
N ILE A 258 -6.70 -0.73 6.75
CA ILE A 258 -6.67 -0.76 8.21
C ILE A 258 -6.91 -2.19 8.66
N THR A 259 -5.88 -2.81 9.22
CA THR A 259 -5.94 -4.19 9.71
C THR A 259 -6.36 -4.31 11.17
N GLU A 260 -6.00 -3.33 11.99
CA GLU A 260 -6.32 -3.28 13.42
C GLU A 260 -7.54 -2.40 13.69
N LYS A 261 -8.53 -2.96 14.41
CA LYS A 261 -9.78 -2.28 14.74
C LYS A 261 -9.55 -0.98 15.53
N GLU A 262 -8.57 -0.97 16.43
CA GLU A 262 -8.27 0.18 17.28
C GLU A 262 -7.97 1.44 16.46
N TYR A 263 -7.37 1.28 15.27
CA TYR A 263 -6.96 2.42 14.44
C TYR A 263 -8.16 3.12 13.82
N ILE A 264 -9.22 2.39 13.45
CA ILE A 264 -10.42 3.00 12.88
C ILE A 264 -11.33 3.63 13.94
N GLU A 265 -11.35 3.11 15.17
CA GLU A 265 -12.20 3.65 16.24
C GLU A 265 -11.93 5.12 16.56
N GLU A 266 -10.70 5.57 16.30
CA GLU A 266 -10.28 6.97 16.45
C GLU A 266 -10.85 7.88 15.34
N ILE A 267 -11.14 7.31 14.16
CA ILE A 267 -11.57 8.05 12.97
C ILE A 267 -13.08 8.01 12.81
N ILE A 268 -13.72 6.87 13.10
CA ILE A 268 -15.14 6.66 12.81
C ILE A 268 -16.09 7.54 13.64
N LYS A 269 -15.59 8.12 14.74
CA LYS A 269 -16.30 9.11 15.58
C LYS A 269 -16.51 10.45 14.87
N GLU A 270 -15.77 10.71 13.80
CA GLU A 270 -15.93 11.92 12.99
C GLU A 270 -17.29 11.94 12.26
N LYS A 271 -17.75 13.13 11.88
CA LYS A 271 -19.04 13.28 11.19
C LYS A 271 -18.99 12.64 9.79
N ASN A 272 -20.14 12.25 9.27
CA ASN A 272 -20.22 11.80 7.88
C ASN A 272 -19.91 12.97 6.94
N ASN A 273 -19.21 12.69 5.84
CA ASN A 273 -18.70 13.69 4.90
C ASN A 273 -17.92 14.82 5.62
N SER A 274 -17.02 14.48 6.55
CA SER A 274 -16.15 15.46 7.21
C SER A 274 -14.67 15.14 7.12
N LEU A 275 -14.33 13.93 6.67
CA LEU A 275 -12.95 13.53 6.42
C LEU A 275 -12.62 13.79 4.97
N TRP A 276 -11.38 14.25 4.75
CA TRP A 276 -10.80 14.53 3.44
C TRP A 276 -11.27 15.82 2.77
N ALA A 277 -10.35 16.50 2.08
CA ALA A 277 -10.64 17.59 1.16
C ALA A 277 -9.61 17.51 0.03
N GLY A 278 -10.02 16.97 -1.11
CA GLY A 278 -9.12 16.69 -2.23
C GLY A 278 -9.80 15.77 -3.25
N LYS A 279 -9.53 16.01 -4.53
CA LYS A 279 -10.09 15.27 -5.65
C LYS A 279 -9.68 13.80 -5.56
N VAL A 280 -10.63 12.88 -5.67
CA VAL A 280 -10.37 11.43 -5.68
C VAL A 280 -10.94 10.87 -6.95
N GLU A 281 -10.07 10.42 -7.87
CA GLU A 281 -10.50 9.69 -9.05
C GLU A 281 -10.64 8.21 -8.72
N ASN A 282 -9.63 7.62 -8.05
CA ASN A 282 -9.59 6.21 -7.71
C ASN A 282 -9.44 6.01 -6.20
N LEU A 283 -10.35 5.26 -5.58
CA LEU A 283 -10.30 4.93 -4.16
C LEU A 283 -10.36 3.42 -3.94
N GLU A 284 -9.39 2.90 -3.22
CA GLU A 284 -9.38 1.55 -2.69
C GLU A 284 -9.42 1.60 -1.15
N LEU A 285 -10.40 0.95 -0.53
CA LEU A 285 -10.47 0.75 0.92
C LEU A 285 -10.39 -0.75 1.23
N ARG A 286 -9.42 -1.13 2.07
CA ARG A 286 -9.19 -2.52 2.47
C ARG A 286 -9.45 -2.73 3.96
N GLU A 287 -10.06 -3.86 4.28
CA GLU A 287 -10.33 -4.34 5.63
C GLU A 287 -11.19 -3.34 6.43
N TYR A 288 -10.81 -2.99 7.66
CA TYR A 288 -11.61 -2.06 8.46
C TYR A 288 -11.77 -0.69 7.79
N ALA A 289 -10.85 -0.29 6.90
CA ALA A 289 -10.90 0.99 6.21
C ALA A 289 -12.18 1.17 5.39
N VAL A 290 -12.84 0.08 4.98
CA VAL A 290 -14.14 0.13 4.29
C VAL A 290 -15.15 0.97 5.08
N ASN A 291 -15.16 0.91 6.42
CA ASN A 291 -16.07 1.71 7.25
C ASN A 291 -15.83 3.23 7.20
N LEU A 292 -14.75 3.69 6.56
CA LEU A 292 -14.48 5.10 6.33
C LEU A 292 -15.32 5.67 5.19
N LEU A 293 -15.89 4.85 4.30
CA LEU A 293 -16.63 5.29 3.12
C LEU A 293 -17.68 6.38 3.42
N PRO A 294 -18.54 6.28 4.45
CA PRO A 294 -19.53 7.32 4.75
C PRO A 294 -18.92 8.63 5.28
N LYS A 295 -17.66 8.60 5.72
CA LYS A 295 -16.96 9.73 6.33
C LYS A 295 -16.29 10.64 5.31
N LEU A 296 -16.03 10.16 4.10
CA LEU A 296 -15.31 10.88 3.05
C LEU A 296 -16.20 11.95 2.38
N VAL A 297 -15.64 13.16 2.17
CA VAL A 297 -16.36 14.36 1.65
C VAL A 297 -16.67 14.28 0.15
N GLU A 298 -15.74 13.81 -0.68
CA GLU A 298 -15.81 13.95 -2.13
C GLU A 298 -16.32 12.67 -2.80
N LYS A 299 -17.28 12.80 -3.72
CA LYS A 299 -17.99 11.66 -4.35
C LYS A 299 -18.07 11.80 -5.87
N GLN A 300 -17.03 12.37 -6.47
CA GLN A 300 -16.81 12.33 -7.93
C GLN A 300 -15.73 11.30 -8.29
N MET A 301 -15.70 10.18 -7.55
CA MET A 301 -14.82 9.05 -7.83
C MET A 301 -15.24 8.39 -9.14
N GLN A 302 -14.26 8.04 -9.96
CA GLN A 302 -14.46 7.21 -11.15
C GLN A 302 -14.43 5.74 -10.76
N GLU A 303 -13.48 5.33 -9.92
CA GLU A 303 -13.27 3.94 -9.53
C GLU A 303 -13.30 3.80 -8.01
N LEU A 304 -14.09 2.85 -7.51
CA LEU A 304 -14.23 2.50 -6.10
C LEU A 304 -14.02 1.01 -5.91
N CYS A 305 -12.94 0.62 -5.23
CA CYS A 305 -12.66 -0.77 -4.85
C CYS A 305 -12.77 -0.90 -3.33
N LEU A 306 -13.56 -1.86 -2.85
CA LEU A 306 -13.79 -2.13 -1.43
C LEU A 306 -13.54 -3.62 -1.18
N SER A 307 -12.60 -3.93 -0.29
CA SER A 307 -12.25 -5.32 0.04
C SER A 307 -12.28 -5.55 1.53
N ALA A 308 -12.88 -6.66 1.96
CA ALA A 308 -12.87 -7.11 3.35
C ALA A 308 -12.86 -8.63 3.40
N GLU A 309 -12.02 -9.21 4.26
CA GLU A 309 -11.92 -10.66 4.44
C GLU A 309 -12.99 -11.21 5.39
N ASP A 310 -13.50 -10.38 6.30
CA ASP A 310 -14.52 -10.79 7.26
C ASP A 310 -15.57 -9.68 7.48
N SER A 311 -16.82 -10.12 7.67
CA SER A 311 -17.97 -9.30 8.06
C SER A 311 -17.71 -8.36 9.25
N PHE A 312 -16.86 -8.73 10.22
CA PHE A 312 -16.53 -7.85 11.34
C PHE A 312 -15.85 -6.56 10.88
N GLN A 313 -15.07 -6.62 9.79
CA GLN A 313 -14.35 -5.49 9.21
C GLN A 313 -15.29 -4.47 8.56
N ILE A 314 -16.53 -4.84 8.24
CA ILE A 314 -17.53 -3.95 7.64
C ILE A 314 -18.78 -3.74 8.51
N SER A 315 -18.74 -4.25 9.74
CA SER A 315 -19.86 -4.25 10.68
C SER A 315 -20.53 -2.87 10.86
N LYS A 316 -19.75 -1.78 10.80
CA LYS A 316 -20.28 -0.42 10.97
C LYS A 316 -21.02 0.12 9.77
N ILE A 317 -20.62 -0.26 8.56
CA ILE A 317 -21.41 0.04 7.36
C ILE A 317 -22.67 -0.81 7.31
N LEU A 318 -22.56 -2.06 7.74
CA LEU A 318 -23.67 -3.00 7.76
C LEU A 318 -24.81 -2.62 8.73
N GLU A 319 -24.53 -1.77 9.72
CA GLU A 319 -25.52 -1.13 10.61
C GLU A 319 -26.36 -0.05 9.90
N ALA A 320 -25.93 0.45 8.74
CA ALA A 320 -26.63 1.49 8.01
C ALA A 320 -27.93 0.97 7.36
N GLU A 321 -28.88 1.88 7.15
CA GLU A 321 -30.08 1.60 6.36
C GLU A 321 -29.71 1.30 4.90
N ASP A 322 -30.52 0.49 4.23
CA ASP A 322 -30.32 0.18 2.82
C ASP A 322 -30.38 1.47 1.99
N ARG A 323 -29.52 1.56 0.97
CA ARG A 323 -29.41 2.72 0.08
C ARG A 323 -29.19 4.06 0.82
N SER A 324 -28.57 4.05 1.99
CA SER A 324 -28.27 5.28 2.75
C SER A 324 -26.88 5.85 2.46
N ILE A 325 -25.94 5.02 1.98
CA ILE A 325 -24.56 5.42 1.72
C ILE A 325 -24.44 5.89 0.27
N TRP A 326 -24.51 7.20 0.07
CA TRP A 326 -24.25 7.80 -1.25
C TRP A 326 -22.80 7.60 -1.67
N VAL A 327 -22.56 6.98 -2.84
CA VAL A 327 -21.20 6.78 -3.40
C VAL A 327 -20.85 7.77 -4.51
N GLY A 328 -21.84 8.51 -5.03
CA GLY A 328 -21.59 9.53 -6.03
C GLY A 328 -21.66 9.04 -7.48
N LYS A 329 -20.72 9.52 -8.30
CA LYS A 329 -20.67 9.28 -9.75
C LYS A 329 -19.69 8.16 -10.15
N VAL A 330 -19.71 7.06 -9.39
CA VAL A 330 -18.83 5.91 -9.61
C VAL A 330 -19.13 5.27 -10.97
N LYS A 331 -18.08 5.12 -11.80
CA LYS A 331 -18.13 4.42 -13.08
C LYS A 331 -17.81 2.94 -12.94
N LYS A 332 -16.85 2.60 -12.08
CA LYS A 332 -16.46 1.22 -11.78
C LYS A 332 -16.54 0.95 -10.28
N LEU A 333 -17.30 -0.07 -9.91
CA LEU A 333 -17.40 -0.54 -8.54
C LEU A 333 -16.90 -1.97 -8.46
N ASP A 334 -15.89 -2.19 -7.62
CA ASP A 334 -15.34 -3.51 -7.31
C ASP A 334 -15.53 -3.82 -5.82
N LEU A 335 -16.27 -4.88 -5.50
CA LEU A 335 -16.50 -5.36 -4.14
C LEU A 335 -15.94 -6.77 -3.97
N VAL A 336 -14.96 -6.91 -3.07
CA VAL A 336 -14.24 -8.16 -2.86
C VAL A 336 -14.46 -8.69 -1.44
N GLY A 337 -14.71 -9.99 -1.34
CA GLY A 337 -14.92 -10.70 -0.08
C GLY A 337 -16.21 -10.26 0.63
N SER A 338 -16.17 -10.11 1.96
CA SER A 338 -17.31 -9.63 2.74
C SER A 338 -17.79 -8.24 2.32
N ALA A 339 -16.96 -7.44 1.64
CA ALA A 339 -17.40 -6.14 1.12
C ALA A 339 -18.59 -6.25 0.16
N VAL A 340 -18.81 -7.40 -0.49
CA VAL A 340 -20.01 -7.64 -1.32
C VAL A 340 -21.30 -7.35 -0.54
N GLU A 341 -21.36 -7.67 0.77
CA GLU A 341 -22.55 -7.46 1.60
C GLU A 341 -22.95 -5.98 1.72
N ILE A 342 -22.03 -5.04 1.47
CA ILE A 342 -22.33 -3.61 1.57
C ILE A 342 -23.12 -3.09 0.37
N LEU A 343 -23.23 -3.86 -0.72
CA LEU A 343 -23.91 -3.44 -1.96
C LEU A 343 -25.32 -2.92 -1.69
N SER A 344 -26.08 -3.59 -0.80
CA SER A 344 -27.44 -3.18 -0.40
C SER A 344 -27.48 -1.82 0.32
N LYS A 345 -26.36 -1.42 0.93
CA LYS A 345 -26.22 -0.15 1.68
C LYS A 345 -25.87 1.02 0.76
N LEU A 346 -25.34 0.75 -0.42
CA LEU A 346 -24.89 1.78 -1.35
C LEU A 346 -26.07 2.42 -2.10
N ARG A 347 -25.96 3.72 -2.35
CA ARG A 347 -26.88 4.50 -3.17
C ARG A 347 -26.14 5.05 -4.38
N PHE A 348 -26.60 4.68 -5.56
CA PHE A 348 -26.05 5.06 -6.85
C PHE A 348 -26.81 6.23 -7.49
N CYS A 349 -26.13 6.97 -8.37
CA CYS A 349 -26.73 8.05 -9.15
C CYS A 349 -27.61 7.46 -10.26
N GLU A 350 -28.90 7.76 -10.27
CA GLU A 350 -29.85 7.20 -11.25
C GLU A 350 -29.60 7.69 -12.69
N GLU A 351 -28.99 8.86 -12.84
CA GLU A 351 -28.67 9.47 -14.14
C GLU A 351 -27.41 8.87 -14.79
N ILE A 352 -26.63 8.08 -14.05
CA ILE A 352 -25.34 7.56 -14.48
C ILE A 352 -25.45 6.08 -14.75
N GLU A 353 -25.00 5.70 -15.93
CA GLU A 353 -24.75 4.32 -16.29
C GLU A 353 -23.36 3.91 -15.79
N MET A 354 -23.33 2.90 -14.92
CA MET A 354 -22.10 2.32 -14.41
C MET A 354 -21.42 1.51 -15.52
N GLU A 355 -20.15 1.78 -15.78
CA GLU A 355 -19.36 1.08 -16.78
C GLU A 355 -19.06 -0.37 -16.35
N GLU A 356 -18.83 -0.59 -15.05
CA GLU A 356 -18.43 -1.89 -14.52
C GLU A 356 -18.90 -2.10 -13.08
N LEU A 357 -19.53 -3.25 -12.82
CA LEU A 357 -19.80 -3.76 -11.48
C LEU A 357 -19.15 -5.14 -11.34
N GLN A 358 -18.10 -5.24 -10.52
CA GLN A 358 -17.43 -6.49 -10.21
C GLN A 358 -17.68 -6.88 -8.76
N LEU A 359 -18.13 -8.12 -8.55
CA LEU A 359 -18.39 -8.69 -7.22
C LEU A 359 -17.71 -10.05 -7.15
N SER A 360 -16.78 -10.22 -6.20
CA SER A 360 -16.05 -11.48 -6.01
C SER A 360 -16.15 -11.93 -4.55
N ALA A 361 -16.64 -13.14 -4.31
CA ALA A 361 -16.85 -13.66 -2.96
C ALA A 361 -16.25 -15.05 -2.77
N TYR A 362 -15.17 -15.12 -1.98
CA TYR A 362 -14.41 -16.36 -1.77
C TYR A 362 -15.06 -17.43 -0.88
N CYS A 363 -16.11 -17.08 -0.14
CA CYS A 363 -16.85 -18.03 0.67
C CYS A 363 -18.32 -17.64 0.80
N SER A 364 -19.18 -18.60 1.14
CA SER A 364 -20.62 -18.34 1.32
C SER A 364 -20.94 -17.32 2.43
N GLY A 365 -20.04 -17.15 3.40
CA GLY A 365 -20.16 -16.13 4.44
C GLY A 365 -20.07 -14.69 3.92
N HIS A 366 -19.40 -14.47 2.78
CA HIS A 366 -19.23 -13.15 2.18
C HIS A 366 -20.50 -12.58 1.53
N VAL A 367 -21.52 -13.40 1.32
CA VAL A 367 -22.78 -13.01 0.66
C VAL A 367 -24.01 -13.28 1.52
N SER A 368 -23.81 -13.82 2.72
CA SER A 368 -24.86 -14.42 3.55
C SER A 368 -26.04 -13.47 3.79
N ARG A 369 -25.78 -12.20 4.09
CA ARG A 369 -26.82 -11.21 4.39
C ARG A 369 -27.58 -10.76 3.15
N ILE A 370 -26.92 -10.68 2.00
CA ILE A 370 -27.60 -10.33 0.73
C ILE A 370 -28.53 -11.46 0.29
N LEU A 371 -28.14 -12.72 0.54
CA LEU A 371 -28.96 -13.87 0.20
C LEU A 371 -30.28 -13.94 1.00
N GLU A 372 -30.36 -13.27 2.15
CA GLU A 372 -31.59 -13.13 2.94
C GLU A 372 -32.58 -12.12 2.35
N ALA A 373 -32.12 -11.25 1.44
CA ALA A 373 -32.96 -10.26 0.81
C ALA A 373 -33.99 -10.90 -0.14
N GLU A 374 -35.11 -10.19 -0.37
CA GLU A 374 -36.08 -10.61 -1.37
C GLU A 374 -35.47 -10.60 -2.78
N ASP A 375 -35.97 -11.44 -3.68
CA ASP A 375 -35.49 -11.43 -5.07
C ASP A 375 -35.75 -10.06 -5.71
N ARG A 376 -34.78 -9.57 -6.48
CA ARG A 376 -34.83 -8.25 -7.13
C ARG A 376 -35.06 -7.09 -6.15
N SER A 377 -34.53 -7.18 -4.94
CA SER A 377 -34.59 -6.08 -3.95
C SER A 377 -33.33 -5.21 -3.91
N VAL A 378 -32.17 -5.73 -4.33
CA VAL A 378 -30.89 -5.01 -4.31
C VAL A 378 -30.73 -4.18 -5.59
N TRP A 379 -31.02 -2.88 -5.49
CA TRP A 379 -30.94 -1.97 -6.62
C TRP A 379 -29.49 -1.59 -7.00
N VAL A 380 -29.10 -1.89 -8.24
CA VAL A 380 -27.77 -1.55 -8.78
C VAL A 380 -27.78 -0.54 -9.94
N GLY A 381 -28.97 -0.13 -10.40
CA GLY A 381 -29.11 0.90 -11.44
C GLY A 381 -28.88 0.38 -12.86
N LYS A 382 -28.29 1.23 -13.72
CA LYS A 382 -27.85 0.88 -15.09
C LYS A 382 -26.39 0.43 -15.04
N VAL A 383 -26.09 -0.75 -15.56
CA VAL A 383 -24.77 -1.41 -15.52
C VAL A 383 -24.46 -1.96 -16.91
N LYS A 384 -23.35 -1.51 -17.50
CA LYS A 384 -22.86 -2.01 -18.79
C LYS A 384 -22.23 -3.39 -18.69
N ASN A 385 -21.33 -3.58 -17.76
CA ASN A 385 -20.62 -4.85 -17.57
C ASN A 385 -20.80 -5.34 -16.14
N LEU A 386 -21.29 -6.57 -15.98
CA LEU A 386 -21.47 -7.21 -14.69
C LEU A 386 -20.60 -8.47 -14.61
N PHE A 387 -19.67 -8.47 -13.66
CA PHE A 387 -18.78 -9.59 -13.37
C PHE A 387 -19.12 -10.15 -11.99
N LEU A 388 -19.53 -11.42 -11.93
CA LEU A 388 -19.78 -12.13 -10.68
C LEU A 388 -18.87 -13.36 -10.59
N ASP A 389 -17.96 -13.35 -9.61
CA ASP A 389 -17.01 -14.42 -9.38
C ASP A 389 -17.36 -15.23 -8.11
N GLU A 390 -17.22 -16.54 -8.22
CA GLU A 390 -17.35 -17.49 -7.12
C GLU A 390 -18.73 -17.39 -6.42
N TYR A 391 -18.80 -17.29 -5.09
CA TYR A 391 -20.07 -17.22 -4.35
C TYR A 391 -20.89 -15.94 -4.65
N ALA A 392 -20.30 -14.93 -5.31
CA ALA A 392 -21.04 -13.73 -5.71
C ALA A 392 -22.07 -14.04 -6.80
N ILE A 393 -21.96 -15.18 -7.49
CA ILE A 393 -22.99 -15.61 -8.42
C ILE A 393 -24.32 -15.89 -7.70
N GLU A 394 -24.28 -16.34 -6.43
CA GLU A 394 -25.50 -16.65 -5.68
C GLU A 394 -26.38 -15.42 -5.42
N ILE A 395 -25.83 -14.21 -5.49
CA ILE A 395 -26.61 -12.97 -5.31
C ILE A 395 -27.29 -12.48 -6.59
N LEU A 396 -27.00 -13.07 -7.76
CA LEU A 396 -27.61 -12.67 -9.03
C LEU A 396 -29.16 -12.57 -8.97
N PRO A 397 -29.91 -13.51 -8.38
CA PRO A 397 -31.38 -13.39 -8.25
C PRO A 397 -31.84 -12.21 -7.40
N LYS A 398 -30.96 -11.69 -6.53
CA LYS A 398 -31.25 -10.60 -5.59
C LYS A 398 -31.08 -9.23 -6.25
N LEU A 399 -30.29 -9.15 -7.32
CA LEU A 399 -30.00 -7.91 -8.03
C LEU A 399 -31.23 -7.40 -8.80
N ARG A 400 -31.41 -6.09 -8.77
CA ARG A 400 -32.42 -5.35 -9.53
C ARG A 400 -31.74 -4.28 -10.37
N PHE A 401 -31.88 -4.44 -11.68
CA PHE A 401 -31.41 -3.47 -12.67
C PHE A 401 -32.52 -2.48 -13.03
N HIS A 402 -32.12 -1.36 -13.60
CA HIS A 402 -33.04 -0.42 -14.23
C HIS A 402 -33.77 -1.08 -15.42
N GLU A 403 -35.03 -0.72 -15.66
CA GLU A 403 -35.87 -1.36 -16.70
C GLU A 403 -35.28 -1.18 -18.11
N GLU A 404 -34.68 -0.01 -18.35
CA GLU A 404 -33.99 0.33 -19.59
C GLU A 404 -32.53 -0.17 -19.67
N ASN A 405 -32.07 -1.00 -18.73
CA ASN A 405 -30.69 -1.47 -18.74
C ASN A 405 -30.41 -2.36 -19.97
N VAL A 406 -29.36 -2.04 -20.71
CA VAL A 406 -28.84 -2.86 -21.81
C VAL A 406 -27.38 -3.14 -21.50
N MET A 407 -27.12 -4.35 -21.01
CA MET A 407 -25.79 -4.79 -20.62
C MET A 407 -24.97 -5.15 -21.88
N GLU A 408 -23.73 -4.67 -21.94
CA GLU A 408 -22.74 -5.09 -22.93
C GLU A 408 -22.27 -6.51 -22.59
N GLU A 409 -21.93 -6.79 -21.33
CA GLU A 409 -21.43 -8.11 -20.91
C GLU A 409 -21.98 -8.55 -19.54
N LEU A 410 -22.49 -9.78 -19.49
CA LEU A 410 -22.71 -10.53 -18.25
C LEU A 410 -21.70 -11.67 -18.19
N SER A 411 -20.75 -11.61 -17.25
CA SER A 411 -19.77 -12.67 -17.03
C SER A 411 -19.94 -13.30 -15.65
N LEU A 412 -20.08 -14.62 -15.61
CA LEU A 412 -20.21 -15.42 -14.39
C LEU A 412 -19.12 -16.48 -14.37
N CYS A 413 -18.25 -16.47 -13.36
CA CYS A 413 -17.18 -17.46 -13.21
C CYS A 413 -17.29 -18.20 -11.88
N ALA A 414 -17.45 -19.53 -11.94
CA ALA A 414 -17.45 -20.39 -10.75
C ALA A 414 -16.42 -21.50 -10.89
N ASP A 415 -15.56 -21.64 -9.88
CA ASP A 415 -14.58 -22.72 -9.81
C ASP A 415 -15.19 -24.06 -9.36
N ASP A 416 -16.24 -24.01 -8.54
CA ASP A 416 -16.92 -25.21 -8.04
C ASP A 416 -18.46 -25.08 -8.01
N SER A 417 -19.15 -26.22 -8.06
CA SER A 417 -20.62 -26.26 -8.09
C SER A 417 -21.28 -25.83 -6.77
N GLY A 418 -20.55 -25.84 -5.66
CA GLY A 418 -20.97 -25.30 -4.38
C GLY A 418 -21.18 -23.78 -4.42
N GLN A 419 -20.43 -23.06 -5.24
CA GLN A 419 -20.54 -21.61 -5.45
C GLN A 419 -21.82 -21.19 -6.19
N ILE A 420 -22.54 -22.14 -6.79
CA ILE A 420 -23.78 -21.89 -7.54
C ILE A 420 -24.97 -22.69 -7.01
N SER A 421 -24.79 -23.37 -5.88
CA SER A 421 -25.72 -24.38 -5.38
C SER A 421 -27.12 -23.83 -5.09
N ARG A 422 -27.23 -22.56 -4.68
CA ARG A 422 -28.53 -21.89 -4.47
C ARG A 422 -29.20 -21.53 -5.79
N VAL A 423 -28.42 -21.08 -6.77
CA VAL A 423 -28.91 -20.71 -8.09
C VAL A 423 -29.47 -21.93 -8.83
N LEU A 424 -28.84 -23.09 -8.70
CA LEU A 424 -29.35 -24.31 -9.33
C LEU A 424 -30.71 -24.79 -8.78
N LYS A 425 -31.07 -24.38 -7.56
CA LYS A 425 -32.33 -24.75 -6.90
C LYS A 425 -33.52 -23.89 -7.32
N VAL A 426 -33.30 -22.76 -7.98
CA VAL A 426 -34.41 -21.94 -8.48
C VAL A 426 -35.00 -22.54 -9.76
N ASP A 427 -36.23 -22.14 -10.08
CA ASP A 427 -36.90 -22.60 -11.29
C ASP A 427 -36.15 -22.15 -12.55
N ASP A 428 -36.26 -22.92 -13.63
CA ASP A 428 -35.69 -22.54 -14.92
C ASP A 428 -36.30 -21.24 -15.42
N ARG A 429 -35.48 -20.40 -16.06
CA ARG A 429 -35.88 -19.08 -16.58
C ARG A 429 -36.54 -18.17 -15.52
N SER A 430 -36.12 -18.25 -14.26
CA SER A 430 -36.63 -17.40 -13.18
C SER A 430 -35.75 -16.18 -12.90
N ILE A 431 -34.45 -16.26 -13.19
CA ILE A 431 -33.48 -15.20 -12.91
C ILE A 431 -33.47 -14.20 -14.05
N TRP A 432 -34.13 -13.06 -13.85
CA TRP A 432 -34.17 -12.03 -14.87
C TRP A 432 -32.93 -11.14 -14.80
N VAL A 433 -32.18 -11.08 -15.90
CA VAL A 433 -30.95 -10.26 -16.01
C VAL A 433 -31.08 -9.12 -17.04
N GLY A 434 -32.28 -8.90 -17.58
CA GLY A 434 -32.55 -7.84 -18.56
C GLY A 434 -32.08 -8.18 -19.97
N LYS A 435 -31.60 -7.17 -20.70
CA LYS A 435 -30.98 -7.31 -22.02
C LYS A 435 -29.46 -7.39 -21.85
N ALA A 436 -28.82 -8.37 -22.47
CA ALA A 436 -27.37 -8.53 -22.47
C ALA A 436 -26.88 -8.93 -23.87
N LYS A 437 -25.85 -8.26 -24.37
CA LYS A 437 -25.27 -8.55 -25.68
C LYS A 437 -24.35 -9.77 -25.64
N ASN A 438 -23.47 -9.81 -24.64
CA ASN A 438 -22.51 -10.89 -24.44
C ASN A 438 -22.82 -11.62 -23.13
N LEU A 439 -22.78 -12.94 -23.17
CA LEU A 439 -22.88 -13.80 -22.00
C LEU A 439 -21.66 -14.71 -21.94
N ASP A 440 -20.85 -14.58 -20.90
CA ASP A 440 -19.69 -15.41 -20.64
C ASP A 440 -19.90 -16.24 -19.37
N LEU A 441 -19.82 -17.57 -19.49
CA LEU A 441 -19.99 -18.49 -18.36
C LEU A 441 -18.75 -19.37 -18.22
N GLY A 442 -18.00 -19.15 -17.16
CA GLY A 442 -16.78 -19.87 -16.80
C GLY A 442 -17.01 -20.95 -15.73
N GLY A 443 -16.36 -22.09 -15.91
CA GLY A 443 -16.33 -23.22 -14.98
C GLY A 443 -17.72 -23.81 -14.71
N SER A 444 -18.07 -23.97 -13.43
CA SER A 444 -19.38 -24.49 -13.03
C SER A 444 -20.54 -23.55 -13.39
N ALA A 445 -20.29 -22.26 -13.65
CA ALA A 445 -21.33 -21.29 -13.96
C ALA A 445 -22.10 -21.61 -15.25
N VAL A 446 -21.56 -22.45 -16.13
CA VAL A 446 -22.25 -22.96 -17.33
C VAL A 446 -23.60 -23.62 -16.98
N GLU A 447 -23.72 -24.26 -15.81
CA GLU A 447 -24.95 -24.91 -15.35
C GLU A 447 -26.09 -23.91 -15.06
N ILE A 448 -25.77 -22.62 -14.88
CA ILE A 448 -26.75 -21.55 -14.61
C ILE A 448 -27.49 -21.11 -15.88
N LEU A 449 -26.99 -21.43 -17.08
CA LEU A 449 -27.56 -20.93 -18.34
C LEU A 449 -29.09 -21.14 -18.43
N LEU A 450 -29.59 -22.29 -17.99
CA LEU A 450 -31.03 -22.62 -18.03
C LEU A 450 -31.87 -21.84 -16.99
N LYS A 451 -31.22 -21.30 -15.96
CA LYS A 451 -31.86 -20.50 -14.90
C LYS A 451 -32.06 -19.04 -15.33
N LEU A 452 -31.27 -18.56 -16.27
CA LEU A 452 -31.32 -17.18 -16.75
C LEU A 452 -32.54 -16.93 -17.65
N LYS A 453 -33.14 -15.76 -17.48
CA LYS A 453 -34.22 -15.20 -18.30
C LYS A 453 -33.78 -13.86 -18.86
N LEU A 454 -33.45 -13.86 -20.15
CA LEU A 454 -33.21 -12.65 -20.93
C LEU A 454 -34.54 -12.03 -21.39
N HIS A 455 -34.54 -10.72 -21.60
CA HIS A 455 -35.68 -10.00 -22.16
C HIS A 455 -36.01 -10.49 -23.58
N GLU A 456 -37.29 -10.50 -23.99
CA GLU A 456 -37.76 -10.97 -25.31
C GLU A 456 -37.25 -10.15 -26.52
N GLY A 457 -36.43 -9.13 -26.27
CA GLY A 457 -35.84 -8.25 -27.29
C GLY A 457 -34.32 -8.15 -27.15
N THR A 458 -33.71 -9.19 -26.57
CA THR A 458 -32.25 -9.30 -26.49
C THR A 458 -31.70 -9.81 -27.81
N GLU A 459 -30.86 -9.00 -28.45
CA GLU A 459 -30.05 -9.40 -29.59
C GLU A 459 -28.67 -9.81 -29.06
N MET A 460 -28.51 -11.09 -28.74
CA MET A 460 -27.25 -11.63 -28.23
C MET A 460 -26.21 -11.66 -29.36
N GLU A 461 -25.08 -11.00 -29.14
CA GLU A 461 -23.95 -10.93 -30.06
C GLU A 461 -22.99 -12.11 -29.83
N GLU A 462 -22.71 -12.46 -28.57
CA GLU A 462 -21.78 -13.54 -28.20
C GLU A 462 -22.28 -14.38 -27.02
N LEU A 463 -22.07 -15.69 -27.11
CA LEU A 463 -22.23 -16.65 -26.00
C LEU A 463 -20.94 -17.45 -25.86
N SER A 464 -20.19 -17.18 -24.80
CA SER A 464 -18.97 -17.90 -24.41
C SER A 464 -19.28 -18.87 -23.26
N LEU A 465 -18.89 -20.14 -23.43
CA LEU A 465 -19.05 -21.18 -22.43
C LEU A 465 -17.71 -21.90 -22.26
N CYS A 466 -17.08 -21.76 -21.10
CA CYS A 466 -15.80 -22.39 -20.79
C CYS A 466 -15.92 -23.26 -19.54
N GLY A 467 -16.32 -24.52 -19.68
CA GLY A 467 -16.44 -25.47 -18.56
C GLY A 467 -15.12 -26.17 -18.20
N TYR A 468 -15.01 -26.64 -16.96
CA TYR A 468 -13.99 -27.64 -16.58
C TYR A 468 -14.40 -29.00 -17.16
N CYS A 469 -13.51 -29.64 -17.92
CA CYS A 469 -13.72 -30.97 -18.50
C CYS A 469 -13.69 -32.09 -17.45
#